data_AF-A0A3M1IDR2-F1
#
_entry.id   AF-A0A3M1IDR2-F1
#
_cell.length_a   1.000
_cell.length_b   1.000
_cell.length_c   1.000
_cell.angle_alpha   90.00
_cell.angle_beta   90.00
_cell.angle_gamma   90.00
#
_symmetry.space_group_name_H-M   'P 1'
#
loop_
_entity.id
_entity.type
_entity.pdbx_description
1 polymer ?
#
loop_
_entity_poly.entity_id
_entity_poly.type
_entity_poly.pdbx_seq_one_letter_code
_entity_poly.pdbx_strand_id
1 'polypeptide(L)'
;YAPTLGDGPAALCLPLWALLGDLYIGTQDWHALARMGQDIRSLPRGAASMSGFGWFVEGRALVGLGDREAAKTAFDEAVRAGIPGPSMTLEVANQMLDLGFPRQAAALLVPKEEELGDQLRYWELVFRATYALREDEALLFKAARRALDLAPANPIWRMNYAVALLINRQRPAEAARFTLEFLHEHPDSSVARLNHAHALAMLGRTAEARQFLESVPAPADPESRTALATVQLEIALAENLLDDARAILPNIDEQFLFPGQQRWLADARRRVESGGKH
;
A
#
# COMPACT_ATOMS: atom_id res chain seq x y z
N TYR A 1 29.31 -34.37 31.43
CA TYR A 1 29.29 -33.34 30.36
C TYR A 1 27.87 -33.27 29.82
N ALA A 2 27.07 -32.35 30.37
CA ALA A 2 25.77 -32.01 29.81
C ALA A 2 25.99 -30.90 28.78
N PRO A 3 25.38 -30.96 27.58
CA PRO A 3 25.52 -29.90 26.61
C PRO A 3 24.82 -28.65 27.13
N THR A 4 25.55 -27.53 27.14
CA THR A 4 25.01 -26.19 27.36
C THR A 4 24.05 -25.86 26.22
N LEU A 5 22.75 -25.90 26.50
CA LEU A 5 21.71 -25.31 25.65
C LEU A 5 21.96 -23.81 25.58
N GLY A 6 22.51 -23.38 24.45
CA GLY A 6 22.90 -21.99 24.17
C GLY A 6 21.75 -21.04 23.86
N ASP A 7 20.49 -21.51 23.84
CA ASP A 7 19.32 -20.69 23.63
C ASP A 7 18.32 -20.93 24.78
N GLY A 8 18.06 -19.89 25.57
CA GLY A 8 17.22 -19.98 26.76
C GLY A 8 15.75 -20.36 26.46
N PRO A 9 14.95 -20.65 27.50
CA PRO A 9 13.54 -21.06 27.40
C PRO A 9 12.60 -20.09 26.65
N ALA A 10 13.06 -18.87 26.32
CA ALA A 10 12.33 -17.91 25.51
C ALA A 10 12.25 -18.29 24.02
N ALA A 11 13.28 -18.96 23.45
CA ALA A 11 13.32 -19.32 22.03
C ALA A 11 12.30 -20.42 21.69
N LEU A 12 11.96 -21.28 22.64
CA LEU A 12 10.94 -22.33 22.52
C LEU A 12 9.50 -21.81 22.69
N CYS A 13 9.33 -20.55 23.08
CA CYS A 13 8.03 -19.99 23.46
C CYS A 13 7.25 -19.43 22.25
N LEU A 14 7.95 -18.89 21.25
CA LEU A 14 7.33 -18.21 20.11
C LEU A 14 6.52 -19.15 19.18
N PRO A 15 7.06 -20.29 18.71
CA PRO A 15 6.29 -21.20 17.86
C PRO A 15 5.03 -21.71 18.56
N LEU A 16 5.08 -21.89 19.88
CA LEU A 16 3.94 -22.30 20.68
C LEU A 16 2.86 -21.20 20.74
N TRP A 17 3.25 -19.94 20.99
CA TRP A 17 2.30 -18.82 20.96
C TRP A 17 1.70 -18.60 19.58
N ALA A 18 2.47 -18.79 18.51
CA ALA A 18 1.98 -18.71 17.14
C ALA A 18 0.91 -19.78 16.87
N LEU A 19 1.20 -21.06 17.17
CA LEU A 19 0.25 -22.16 17.00
C LEU A 19 -1.01 -21.98 17.84
N LEU A 20 -0.87 -21.54 19.10
CA LEU A 20 -2.01 -21.28 19.98
C LEU A 20 -2.86 -20.11 19.47
N GLY A 21 -2.19 -19.05 18.98
CA GLY A 21 -2.87 -17.94 18.32
C GLY A 21 -3.69 -18.42 17.13
N ASP A 22 -3.08 -19.16 16.21
CA ASP A 22 -3.74 -19.69 15.01
C ASP A 22 -4.94 -20.57 15.35
N LEU A 23 -4.84 -21.37 16.42
CA LEU A 23 -5.97 -22.13 16.94
C LEU A 23 -7.12 -21.21 17.37
N TYR A 24 -6.85 -20.21 18.22
CA TYR A 24 -7.88 -19.29 18.69
C TYR A 24 -8.51 -18.47 17.56
N ILE A 25 -7.73 -18.09 16.55
CA ILE A 25 -8.23 -17.41 15.36
C ILE A 25 -9.13 -18.34 14.55
N GLY A 26 -8.70 -19.58 14.33
CA GLY A 26 -9.46 -20.60 13.60
C GLY A 26 -10.78 -20.94 14.28
N THR A 27 -10.82 -20.94 15.62
CA THR A 27 -12.04 -21.17 16.41
C THR A 27 -12.81 -19.89 16.74
N GLN A 28 -12.32 -18.72 16.29
CA GLN A 28 -12.87 -17.40 16.62
C GLN A 28 -13.01 -17.13 18.13
N ASP A 29 -12.14 -17.72 18.96
CA ASP A 29 -12.11 -17.45 20.40
C ASP A 29 -11.28 -16.19 20.67
N TRP A 30 -11.87 -15.04 20.34
CA TRP A 30 -11.21 -13.74 20.47
C TRP A 30 -10.89 -13.38 21.92
N HIS A 31 -11.69 -13.84 22.88
CA HIS A 31 -11.41 -13.60 24.29
C HIS A 31 -10.19 -14.39 24.77
N ALA A 32 -10.02 -15.64 24.32
CA ALA A 32 -8.80 -16.39 24.59
C ALA A 32 -7.58 -15.78 23.89
N LEU A 33 -7.74 -15.30 22.66
CA LEU A 33 -6.68 -14.59 21.95
C LEU A 33 -6.25 -13.30 22.67
N ALA A 34 -7.20 -12.52 23.19
CA ALA A 34 -6.91 -11.31 23.98
C ALA A 34 -6.16 -11.64 25.28
N ARG A 35 -6.59 -12.68 26.01
CA ARG A 35 -5.88 -13.16 27.22
C ARG A 35 -4.47 -13.62 26.87
N MET A 36 -4.29 -14.33 25.75
CA MET A 36 -2.97 -14.74 25.27
C MET A 36 -2.02 -13.55 25.09
N GLY A 37 -2.51 -12.44 24.51
CA GLY A 37 -1.73 -11.21 24.37
C GLY A 37 -1.28 -10.63 25.72
N GLN A 38 -2.15 -10.67 26.73
CA GLN A 38 -1.86 -10.23 28.10
C GLN A 38 -0.84 -11.16 28.79
N ASP A 39 -1.02 -12.47 28.64
CA ASP A 39 -0.12 -13.49 29.20
C ASP A 39 1.30 -13.31 28.64
N ILE A 40 1.44 -13.11 27.33
CA ILE A 40 2.73 -12.83 26.67
C ILE A 40 3.42 -11.61 27.29
N ARG A 41 2.68 -10.53 27.59
CA ARG A 41 3.24 -9.31 28.19
C ARG A 41 3.55 -9.45 29.68
N SER A 42 2.94 -10.42 30.36
CA SER A 42 3.20 -10.71 31.77
C SER A 42 4.47 -11.55 32.01
N LEU A 43 5.09 -12.07 30.94
CA LEU A 43 6.27 -12.91 31.05
C LEU A 43 7.46 -12.18 31.72
N PRO A 44 8.32 -12.89 32.48
CA PRO A 44 9.47 -12.29 33.17
C PRO A 44 10.42 -11.55 32.22
N ARG A 45 11.20 -10.58 32.75
CA ARG A 45 12.02 -9.60 32.00
C ARG A 45 12.92 -10.16 30.87
N GLY A 46 13.32 -11.43 30.90
CA GLY A 46 14.05 -12.08 29.78
C GLY A 46 13.20 -12.32 28.52
N ALA A 47 11.87 -12.27 28.64
CA ALA A 47 10.88 -12.37 27.56
C ALA A 47 10.25 -11.00 27.22
N ALA A 48 10.74 -9.89 27.80
CA ALA A 48 10.25 -8.54 27.53
C ALA A 48 10.35 -8.14 26.04
N SER A 49 11.23 -8.81 25.27
CA SER A 49 11.33 -8.67 23.82
C SER A 49 10.05 -9.07 23.06
N MET A 50 9.12 -9.79 23.71
CA MET A 50 7.85 -10.24 23.12
C MET A 50 6.70 -9.28 23.39
N SER A 51 6.91 -8.19 24.14
CA SER A 51 5.83 -7.29 24.55
C SER A 51 5.05 -6.71 23.36
N GLY A 52 5.74 -6.27 22.30
CA GLY A 52 5.08 -5.77 21.09
C GLY A 52 4.27 -6.85 20.36
N PHE A 53 4.75 -8.10 20.34
CA PHE A 53 3.98 -9.21 19.79
C PHE A 53 2.71 -9.49 20.62
N GLY A 54 2.79 -9.40 21.95
CA GLY A 54 1.61 -9.54 22.82
C GLY A 54 0.56 -8.46 22.56
N TRP A 55 0.97 -7.21 22.38
CA TRP A 55 0.07 -6.12 21.96
C TRP A 55 -0.54 -6.35 20.57
N PHE A 56 0.23 -6.85 19.62
CA PHE A 56 -0.27 -7.21 18.30
C PHE A 56 -1.34 -8.31 18.36
N VAL A 57 -1.10 -9.36 19.13
CA VAL A 57 -2.07 -10.45 19.36
C VAL A 57 -3.38 -9.92 19.93
N GLU A 58 -3.32 -9.04 20.93
CA GLU A 58 -4.52 -8.41 21.50
C GLU A 58 -5.22 -7.51 20.48
N GLY A 59 -4.48 -6.74 19.68
CA GLY A 59 -5.06 -5.96 18.58
C GLY A 59 -5.84 -6.81 17.60
N ARG A 60 -5.31 -7.99 17.22
CA ARG A 60 -6.03 -8.96 16.38
C ARG A 60 -7.32 -9.45 17.02
N ALA A 61 -7.30 -9.76 18.31
CA ALA A 61 -8.48 -10.16 19.06
C ALA A 61 -9.56 -9.06 19.05
N LEU A 62 -9.15 -7.81 19.26
CA LEU A 62 -10.04 -6.65 19.25
C LEU A 62 -10.67 -6.41 17.87
N VAL A 63 -9.95 -6.66 16.77
CA VAL A 63 -10.55 -6.67 15.43
C VAL A 63 -11.63 -7.75 15.32
N GLY A 64 -11.36 -8.96 15.79
CA GLY A 64 -12.34 -10.06 15.80
C GLY A 64 -13.59 -9.77 16.64
N LEU A 65 -13.45 -8.97 17.70
CA LEU A 65 -14.54 -8.48 18.54
C LEU A 65 -15.27 -7.25 17.95
N GLY A 66 -14.79 -6.69 16.84
CA GLY A 66 -15.36 -5.51 16.20
C GLY A 66 -14.96 -4.17 16.82
N ASP A 67 -14.05 -4.15 17.78
CA ASP A 67 -13.58 -2.92 18.42
C ASP A 67 -12.34 -2.37 17.71
N ARG A 68 -12.59 -1.63 16.62
CA ARG A 68 -11.53 -1.13 15.72
C ARG A 68 -10.65 -0.07 16.39
N GLU A 69 -11.19 0.75 17.28
CA GLU A 69 -10.44 1.81 17.98
C GLU A 69 -9.52 1.23 19.06
N ALA A 70 -10.01 0.24 19.83
CA ALA A 70 -9.15 -0.47 20.77
C ALA A 70 -8.07 -1.27 20.03
N ALA A 71 -8.42 -1.92 18.91
CA ALA A 71 -7.45 -2.62 18.06
C ALA A 71 -6.35 -1.68 17.56
N LYS A 72 -6.73 -0.49 17.08
CA LYS A 72 -5.78 0.55 16.67
C LYS A 72 -4.83 0.91 17.81
N THR A 73 -5.36 1.12 19.01
CA THR A 73 -4.56 1.46 20.20
C THR A 73 -3.57 0.34 20.54
N ALA A 74 -4.01 -0.92 20.52
CA ALA A 74 -3.14 -2.07 20.76
C ALA A 74 -2.04 -2.19 19.68
N PHE A 75 -2.35 -1.93 18.40
CA PHE A 75 -1.34 -1.91 17.36
C PHE A 75 -0.35 -0.75 17.50
N ASP A 76 -0.80 0.42 17.96
CA ASP A 76 0.10 1.55 18.26
C ASP A 76 1.07 1.19 19.43
N GLU A 77 0.60 0.44 20.44
CA GLU A 77 1.46 -0.11 21.50
C GLU A 77 2.43 -1.17 20.97
N ALA A 78 1.99 -2.02 20.04
CA ALA A 78 2.84 -3.02 19.40
C ALA A 78 4.02 -2.38 18.65
N VAL A 79 3.75 -1.30 17.89
CA VAL A 79 4.77 -0.51 17.22
C VAL A 79 5.74 0.10 18.22
N ARG A 80 5.22 0.69 19.31
CA ARG A 80 6.05 1.35 20.35
C ARG A 80 6.96 0.38 21.10
N ALA A 81 6.44 -0.80 21.44
CA ALA A 81 7.20 -1.83 22.14
C ALA A 81 8.20 -2.55 21.23
N GLY A 82 7.98 -2.51 19.91
CA GLY A 82 8.82 -3.15 18.91
C GLY A 82 8.50 -4.64 18.73
N ILE A 83 8.67 -5.12 17.49
CA ILE A 83 8.49 -6.52 17.14
C ILE A 83 9.86 -7.22 17.06
N PRO A 84 10.03 -8.39 17.70
CA PRO A 84 11.32 -9.06 17.75
C PRO A 84 11.65 -9.73 16.41
N GLY A 85 12.77 -9.32 15.83
CA GLY A 85 13.40 -9.95 14.68
C GLY A 85 12.80 -9.58 13.31
N PRO A 86 13.62 -9.68 12.24
CA PRO A 86 13.21 -9.39 10.86
C PRO A 86 11.93 -10.08 10.39
N SER A 87 11.90 -11.41 10.49
CA SER A 87 10.84 -12.21 9.89
C SER A 87 9.48 -11.95 10.54
N MET A 88 9.46 -11.80 11.88
CA MET A 88 8.23 -11.48 12.59
C MET A 88 7.76 -10.06 12.30
N THR A 89 8.68 -9.11 12.18
CA THR A 89 8.35 -7.72 11.82
C THR A 89 7.62 -7.67 10.48
N LEU A 90 8.13 -8.36 9.46
CA LEU A 90 7.49 -8.45 8.14
C LEU A 90 6.12 -9.14 8.23
N GLU A 91 6.01 -10.21 9.01
CA GLU A 91 4.76 -10.96 9.17
C GLU A 91 3.68 -10.13 9.89
N VAL A 92 4.02 -9.48 11.00
CA VAL A 92 3.13 -8.59 11.76
C VAL A 92 2.68 -7.43 10.88
N ALA A 93 3.60 -6.79 10.13
CA ALA A 93 3.25 -5.71 9.23
C ALA A 93 2.31 -6.18 8.10
N ASN A 94 2.54 -7.37 7.53
CA ASN A 94 1.64 -7.96 6.54
C ASN A 94 0.23 -8.16 7.11
N GLN A 95 0.12 -8.74 8.30
CA GLN A 95 -1.18 -8.95 8.93
C GLN A 95 -1.87 -7.63 9.31
N MET A 96 -1.13 -6.62 9.77
CA MET A 96 -1.70 -5.27 9.99
C MET A 96 -2.27 -4.69 8.69
N LEU A 97 -1.62 -4.89 7.54
CA LEU A 97 -2.16 -4.48 6.24
C LEU A 97 -3.44 -5.22 5.89
N ASP A 98 -3.45 -6.54 6.05
CA ASP A 98 -4.62 -7.39 5.74
C ASP A 98 -5.82 -7.05 6.64
N LEU A 99 -5.58 -6.58 7.86
CA LEU A 99 -6.60 -6.12 8.81
C LEU A 99 -7.03 -4.66 8.57
N GLY A 100 -6.42 -3.95 7.61
CA GLY A 100 -6.75 -2.56 7.28
C GLY A 100 -6.18 -1.53 8.25
N PHE A 101 -4.96 -1.77 8.74
CA PHE A 101 -4.18 -0.85 9.59
C PHE A 101 -2.84 -0.47 8.91
N PRO A 102 -2.88 0.15 7.71
CA PRO A 102 -1.68 0.43 6.93
C PRO A 102 -0.75 1.47 7.60
N ARG A 103 -1.30 2.37 8.42
CA ARG A 103 -0.50 3.37 9.16
C ARG A 103 0.44 2.70 10.16
N GLN A 104 -0.08 1.73 10.92
CA GLN A 104 0.70 0.97 11.90
C GLN A 104 1.73 0.07 11.22
N ALA A 105 1.35 -0.59 10.11
CA ALA A 105 2.28 -1.36 9.30
C ALA A 105 3.44 -0.49 8.79
N ALA A 106 3.15 0.69 8.24
CA ALA A 106 4.17 1.64 7.79
C ALA A 106 5.07 2.10 8.94
N ALA A 107 4.50 2.45 10.09
CA ALA A 107 5.27 2.88 11.27
C ALA A 107 6.21 1.78 11.79
N LEU A 108 5.85 0.51 11.63
CA LEU A 108 6.70 -0.63 11.95
C LEU A 108 7.82 -0.85 10.92
N LEU A 109 7.54 -0.66 9.63
CA LEU A 109 8.45 -0.97 8.51
C LEU A 109 9.46 0.14 8.21
N VAL A 110 9.04 1.42 8.21
CA VAL A 110 9.91 2.53 7.77
C VAL A 110 11.22 2.61 8.55
N PRO A 111 11.24 2.47 9.89
CA PRO A 111 12.50 2.50 10.65
C PRO A 111 13.42 1.29 10.40
N LYS A 112 12.95 0.28 9.66
CA LYS A 112 13.65 -1.00 9.46
C LYS A 112 14.33 -1.13 8.10
N GLU A 113 14.43 -0.03 7.33
CA GLU A 113 15.05 -0.05 6.01
C GLU A 113 16.50 -0.54 6.05
N GLU A 114 17.31 -0.09 7.02
CA GLU A 114 18.73 -0.51 7.11
C GLU A 114 18.87 -2.03 7.34
N GLU A 115 17.91 -2.64 8.04
CA GLU A 115 17.93 -4.06 8.39
C GLU A 115 17.27 -4.94 7.31
N LEU A 116 16.24 -4.42 6.62
CA LEU A 116 15.34 -5.19 5.75
C LEU A 116 15.39 -4.76 4.28
N GLY A 117 16.11 -3.68 3.95
CA GLY A 117 16.10 -3.01 2.64
C GLY A 117 16.69 -3.80 1.47
N ASP A 118 17.29 -4.96 1.73
CA ASP A 118 17.76 -5.91 0.70
C ASP A 118 16.76 -7.06 0.45
N GLN A 119 15.64 -7.09 1.18
CA GLN A 119 14.60 -8.11 1.03
C GLN A 119 13.46 -7.60 0.14
N LEU A 120 13.09 -8.35 -0.89
CA LEU A 120 11.96 -7.98 -1.76
C LEU A 120 10.65 -7.81 -0.96
N ARG A 121 10.39 -8.74 -0.04
CA ARG A 121 9.21 -8.73 0.83
C ARG A 121 9.07 -7.46 1.66
N TYR A 122 10.19 -6.85 2.05
CA TYR A 122 10.16 -5.56 2.75
C TYR A 122 9.55 -4.47 1.87
N TRP A 123 10.05 -4.33 0.64
CA TRP A 123 9.57 -3.33 -0.31
C TRP A 123 8.15 -3.63 -0.82
N GLU A 124 7.73 -4.90 -0.88
CA GLU A 124 6.33 -5.31 -1.08
C GLU A 124 5.41 -4.66 -0.05
N LEU A 125 5.75 -4.81 1.23
CA LEU A 125 4.92 -4.31 2.32
C LEU A 125 4.96 -2.80 2.46
N VAL A 126 6.12 -2.17 2.26
CA VAL A 126 6.23 -0.70 2.21
C VAL A 126 5.36 -0.15 1.07
N PHE A 127 5.46 -0.72 -0.15
CA PHE A 127 4.65 -0.29 -1.28
C PHE A 127 3.15 -0.40 -0.96
N ARG A 128 2.69 -1.55 -0.45
CA ARG A 128 1.28 -1.77 -0.07
C ARG A 128 0.81 -0.77 0.99
N ALA A 129 1.60 -0.55 2.04
CA ALA A 129 1.26 0.38 3.12
C ALA A 129 1.15 1.81 2.61
N THR A 130 2.14 2.25 1.84
CA THR A 130 2.17 3.61 1.27
C THR A 130 1.06 3.81 0.23
N TYR A 131 0.75 2.80 -0.58
CA TYR A 131 -0.35 2.86 -1.54
C TYR A 131 -1.70 2.99 -0.84
N ALA A 132 -1.92 2.25 0.25
CA ALA A 132 -3.15 2.32 1.02
C ALA A 132 -3.32 3.65 1.76
N LEU A 133 -2.22 4.24 2.26
CA LEU A 133 -2.26 5.52 2.97
C LEU A 133 -2.40 6.72 2.04
N ARG A 134 -1.79 6.67 0.84
CA ARG A 134 -1.73 7.77 -0.12
C ARG A 134 -1.12 9.06 0.45
N GLU A 135 -0.24 8.95 1.44
CA GLU A 135 0.34 10.10 2.16
C GLU A 135 1.75 10.48 1.70
N ASP A 136 2.46 9.56 1.02
CA ASP A 136 3.87 9.74 0.66
C ASP A 136 4.17 9.15 -0.72
N GLU A 137 3.95 9.94 -1.78
CA GLU A 137 4.24 9.51 -3.16
C GLU A 137 5.73 9.22 -3.41
N ALA A 138 6.63 9.83 -2.64
CA ALA A 138 8.07 9.64 -2.79
C ALA A 138 8.52 8.30 -2.23
N LEU A 139 8.00 7.90 -1.07
CA LEU A 139 8.23 6.57 -0.51
C LEU A 139 7.60 5.47 -1.38
N LEU A 140 6.41 5.71 -1.95
CA LEU A 140 5.79 4.78 -2.90
C LEU A 140 6.72 4.53 -4.10
N PHE A 141 7.25 5.61 -4.68
CA PHE A 141 8.19 5.54 -5.79
C PHE A 141 9.47 4.80 -5.42
N LYS A 142 10.05 5.12 -4.26
CA LYS A 142 11.24 4.45 -3.74
C LYS A 142 10.99 2.95 -3.60
N ALA A 143 9.86 2.55 -3.01
CA ALA A 143 9.52 1.15 -2.80
C ALA A 143 9.34 0.39 -4.12
N ALA A 144 8.58 0.95 -5.06
CA ALA A 144 8.39 0.34 -6.38
C ALA A 144 9.71 0.16 -7.13
N ARG A 145 10.59 1.18 -7.09
CA ARG A 145 11.92 1.11 -7.72
C ARG A 145 12.78 0.02 -7.09
N ARG A 146 12.88 0.00 -5.77
CA ARG A 146 13.72 -0.98 -5.05
C ARG A 146 13.24 -2.42 -5.26
N ALA A 147 11.92 -2.61 -5.29
CA ALA A 147 11.37 -3.93 -5.59
C ALA A 147 11.64 -4.36 -7.05
N LEU A 148 11.57 -3.44 -8.01
CA LEU A 148 11.97 -3.70 -9.39
C LEU A 148 13.46 -4.03 -9.50
N ASP A 149 14.34 -3.33 -8.78
CA ASP A 149 15.79 -3.61 -8.75
C ASP A 149 16.09 -5.02 -8.23
N LEU A 150 15.35 -5.47 -7.20
CA LEU A 150 15.49 -6.80 -6.59
C LEU A 150 14.85 -7.92 -7.42
N ALA A 151 13.82 -7.62 -8.20
CA ALA A 151 13.08 -8.57 -9.02
C ALA A 151 12.83 -8.05 -10.45
N PRO A 152 13.87 -7.78 -11.25
CA PRO A 152 13.75 -7.11 -12.55
C PRO A 152 13.00 -7.94 -13.60
N ALA A 153 12.91 -9.25 -13.40
CA ALA A 153 12.17 -10.18 -14.24
C ALA A 153 10.65 -10.16 -13.98
N ASN A 154 10.21 -9.64 -12.83
CA ASN A 154 8.81 -9.72 -12.40
C ASN A 154 7.95 -8.62 -13.08
N PRO A 155 6.96 -8.99 -13.91
CA PRO A 155 6.14 -8.01 -14.63
C PRO A 155 5.28 -7.16 -13.69
N ILE A 156 4.86 -7.68 -12.52
CA ILE A 156 4.11 -6.91 -11.52
C ILE A 156 4.93 -5.73 -11.01
N TRP A 157 6.23 -5.91 -10.81
CA TRP A 157 7.08 -4.83 -10.31
C TRP A 157 7.40 -3.76 -11.35
N ARG A 158 7.49 -4.14 -12.64
CA ARG A 158 7.54 -3.17 -13.73
C ARG A 158 6.26 -2.34 -13.78
N MET A 159 5.11 -2.99 -13.63
CA MET A 159 3.81 -2.34 -13.62
C MET A 159 3.64 -1.39 -12.42
N ASN A 160 3.98 -1.85 -11.21
CA ASN A 160 3.93 -1.03 -10.00
C ASN A 160 4.89 0.17 -10.08
N TYR A 161 6.08 0.00 -10.68
CA TYR A 161 7.00 1.10 -10.94
C TYR A 161 6.41 2.10 -11.94
N ALA A 162 5.77 1.63 -13.01
CA ALA A 162 5.07 2.49 -13.96
C ALA A 162 3.94 3.28 -13.29
N VAL A 163 3.14 2.65 -12.42
CA VAL A 163 2.10 3.32 -11.62
C VAL A 163 2.72 4.39 -10.73
N ALA A 164 3.83 4.10 -10.05
CA ALA A 164 4.50 5.08 -9.20
C ALA A 164 5.06 6.27 -10.01
N LEU A 165 5.55 6.04 -11.23
CA LEU A 165 5.95 7.09 -12.17
C LEU A 165 4.77 7.99 -12.54
N LEU A 166 3.59 7.41 -12.84
CA LEU A 166 2.38 8.16 -13.16
C LEU A 166 1.87 8.99 -11.98
N ILE A 167 1.82 8.41 -10.79
CA ILE A 167 1.41 9.11 -9.55
C ILE A 167 2.33 10.31 -9.27
N ASN A 168 3.65 10.10 -9.42
CA ASN A 168 4.64 11.16 -9.24
C ASN A 168 4.73 12.12 -10.44
N ARG A 169 3.95 11.86 -11.49
CA ARG A 169 3.96 12.59 -12.77
C ARG A 169 5.36 12.70 -13.40
N GLN A 170 6.14 11.62 -13.34
CA GLN A 170 7.53 11.56 -13.81
C GLN A 170 7.71 10.56 -14.95
N ARG A 171 8.64 10.87 -15.87
CA ARG A 171 9.11 9.99 -16.97
C ARG A 171 7.96 9.24 -17.69
N PRO A 172 6.93 9.93 -18.19
CA PRO A 172 5.73 9.28 -18.75
C PRO A 172 6.03 8.38 -19.96
N ALA A 173 7.11 8.64 -20.72
CA ALA A 173 7.55 7.76 -21.80
C ALA A 173 7.98 6.37 -21.31
N GLU A 174 8.63 6.29 -20.15
CA GLU A 174 9.02 5.02 -19.54
C GLU A 174 7.79 4.31 -18.96
N ALA A 175 6.89 5.04 -18.30
CA ALA A 175 5.62 4.47 -17.83
C ALA A 175 4.80 3.90 -19.00
N ALA A 176 4.74 4.60 -20.14
CA ALA A 176 4.06 4.13 -21.36
C ALA A 176 4.66 2.83 -21.88
N ARG A 177 6.00 2.70 -21.87
CA ARG A 177 6.69 1.47 -22.29
C ARG A 177 6.33 0.29 -21.39
N PHE A 178 6.48 0.43 -20.07
CA PHE A 178 6.20 -0.66 -19.12
C PHE A 178 4.73 -1.07 -19.10
N THR A 179 3.81 -0.10 -19.17
CA THR A 179 2.36 -0.40 -19.23
C THR A 179 1.97 -1.12 -20.52
N LEU A 180 2.59 -0.78 -21.65
CA LEU A 180 2.36 -1.47 -22.93
C LEU A 180 2.91 -2.90 -22.91
N GLU A 181 4.14 -3.09 -22.40
CA GLU A 181 4.74 -4.42 -22.21
C GLU A 181 3.83 -5.32 -21.35
N PHE A 182 3.33 -4.79 -20.23
CA PHE A 182 2.41 -5.52 -19.36
C PHE A 182 1.07 -5.83 -20.06
N LEU A 183 0.53 -4.89 -20.84
CA LEU A 183 -0.70 -5.08 -21.59
C LEU A 183 -0.55 -6.13 -22.70
N HIS A 184 0.62 -6.26 -23.32
CA HIS A 184 0.88 -7.35 -24.27
C HIS A 184 0.84 -8.73 -23.60
N GLU A 185 1.35 -8.86 -22.38
CA GLU A 185 1.30 -10.10 -21.60
C GLU A 185 -0.11 -10.36 -21.01
N HIS A 186 -0.84 -9.29 -20.71
CA HIS A 186 -2.14 -9.33 -20.06
C HIS A 186 -3.18 -8.46 -20.81
N PRO A 187 -3.60 -8.88 -22.02
CA PRO A 187 -4.42 -8.05 -22.91
C PRO A 187 -5.79 -7.67 -22.34
N ASP A 188 -6.31 -8.46 -21.40
CA ASP A 188 -7.61 -8.24 -20.75
C ASP A 188 -7.53 -7.32 -19.52
N SER A 189 -6.34 -6.86 -19.14
CA SER A 189 -6.16 -6.00 -17.95
C SER A 189 -6.66 -4.58 -18.21
N SER A 190 -7.87 -4.27 -17.71
CA SER A 190 -8.43 -2.92 -17.72
C SER A 190 -7.56 -1.91 -16.98
N VAL A 191 -6.90 -2.34 -15.89
CA VAL A 191 -5.97 -1.51 -15.11
C VAL A 191 -4.73 -1.17 -15.92
N ALA A 192 -4.14 -2.15 -16.64
CA ALA A 192 -2.99 -1.88 -17.51
C ALA A 192 -3.37 -0.93 -18.64
N ARG A 193 -4.54 -1.12 -19.23
CA ARG A 193 -5.09 -0.27 -20.28
C ARG A 193 -5.29 1.17 -19.82
N LEU A 194 -5.91 1.37 -18.65
CA LEU A 194 -6.10 2.69 -18.05
C LEU A 194 -4.78 3.40 -17.76
N ASN A 195 -3.81 2.69 -17.17
CA ASN A 195 -2.49 3.25 -16.88
C ASN A 195 -1.70 3.57 -18.15
N HIS A 196 -1.83 2.76 -19.20
CA HIS A 196 -1.22 3.06 -20.50
C HIS A 196 -1.84 4.32 -21.12
N ALA A 197 -3.17 4.44 -21.12
CA ALA A 197 -3.87 5.64 -21.56
C ALA A 197 -3.42 6.88 -20.76
N HIS A 198 -3.24 6.75 -19.44
CA HIS A 198 -2.70 7.83 -18.60
C HIS A 198 -1.30 8.27 -19.04
N ALA A 199 -0.40 7.31 -19.27
CA ALA A 199 0.95 7.60 -19.74
C ALA A 199 0.94 8.32 -21.10
N LEU A 200 0.08 7.90 -22.02
CA LEU A 200 -0.10 8.53 -23.32
C LEU A 200 -0.67 9.96 -23.19
N ALA A 201 -1.64 10.17 -22.32
CA ALA A 201 -2.22 11.49 -22.06
C ALA A 201 -1.17 12.46 -21.52
N MET A 202 -0.34 12.03 -20.57
CA MET A 202 0.79 12.82 -20.05
C MET A 202 1.86 13.15 -21.11
N LEU A 203 1.95 12.35 -22.18
CA LEU A 203 2.82 12.62 -23.33
C LEU A 203 2.18 13.53 -24.39
N GLY A 204 0.93 13.96 -24.19
CA GLY A 204 0.16 14.69 -25.19
C GLY A 204 -0.31 13.83 -26.37
N ARG A 205 -0.19 12.51 -26.29
CA ARG A 205 -0.67 11.55 -27.31
C ARG A 205 -2.15 11.25 -27.07
N THR A 206 -2.97 12.30 -27.06
CA THR A 206 -4.35 12.26 -26.55
C THR A 206 -5.28 11.41 -27.41
N ALA A 207 -5.10 11.41 -28.74
CA ALA A 207 -5.87 10.56 -29.65
C ALA A 207 -5.70 9.06 -29.33
N GLU A 208 -4.46 8.62 -29.10
CA GLU A 208 -4.16 7.23 -28.73
C GLU A 208 -4.66 6.92 -27.31
N ALA A 209 -4.49 7.87 -26.38
CA ALA A 209 -5.02 7.72 -25.03
C ALA A 209 -6.54 7.47 -25.04
N ARG A 210 -7.31 8.22 -25.84
CA ARG A 210 -8.75 8.03 -26.02
C ARG A 210 -9.10 6.64 -26.55
N GLN A 211 -8.39 6.16 -27.57
CA GLN A 211 -8.60 4.83 -28.14
C GLN A 211 -8.45 3.72 -27.08
N PHE A 212 -7.44 3.84 -26.20
CA PHE A 212 -7.29 2.90 -25.09
C PHE A 212 -8.40 3.07 -24.04
N LEU A 213 -8.85 4.28 -23.73
CA LEU A 213 -9.96 4.50 -22.78
C LEU A 213 -11.30 3.95 -23.27
N GLU A 214 -11.60 3.98 -24.57
CA GLU A 214 -12.86 3.47 -25.12
C GLU A 214 -13.08 1.98 -24.84
N SER A 215 -12.00 1.23 -24.62
CA SER A 215 -12.05 -0.19 -24.27
C SER A 215 -11.85 -0.46 -22.78
N VAL A 216 -11.78 0.57 -21.93
CA VAL A 216 -11.83 0.42 -20.47
C VAL A 216 -13.31 0.33 -20.05
N PRO A 217 -13.76 -0.78 -19.43
CA PRO A 217 -15.12 -0.88 -18.91
C PRO A 217 -15.40 0.21 -17.87
N ALA A 218 -16.65 0.65 -17.80
CA ALA A 218 -17.10 1.60 -16.78
C ALA A 218 -16.78 1.05 -15.36
N PRO A 219 -15.95 1.74 -14.56
CA PRO A 219 -15.53 1.18 -13.27
C PRO A 219 -16.64 1.18 -12.21
N ALA A 220 -16.76 0.07 -11.49
CA ALA A 220 -17.77 -0.12 -10.45
C ALA A 220 -17.38 0.52 -9.10
N ASP A 221 -16.09 0.57 -8.78
CA ASP A 221 -15.58 1.14 -7.53
C ASP A 221 -15.22 2.64 -7.66
N PRO A 222 -15.32 3.43 -6.57
CA PRO A 222 -15.03 4.87 -6.60
C PRO A 222 -13.58 5.22 -6.96
N GLU A 223 -12.62 4.38 -6.57
CA GLU A 223 -11.21 4.61 -6.82
C GLU A 223 -10.92 4.55 -8.32
N SER A 224 -11.36 3.48 -8.99
CA SER A 224 -11.17 3.30 -10.42
C SER A 224 -11.93 4.34 -11.24
N ARG A 225 -13.08 4.83 -10.77
CA ARG A 225 -13.77 5.98 -11.38
C ARG A 225 -12.94 7.25 -11.29
N THR A 226 -12.34 7.52 -10.13
CA THR A 226 -11.44 8.66 -9.94
C THR A 226 -10.22 8.56 -10.85
N ALA A 227 -9.63 7.36 -10.98
CA ALA A 227 -8.51 7.12 -11.88
C ALA A 227 -8.89 7.39 -13.35
N LEU A 228 -10.04 6.88 -13.81
CA LEU A 228 -10.55 7.16 -15.16
C LEU A 228 -10.79 8.65 -15.38
N ALA A 229 -11.47 9.32 -14.44
CA ALA A 229 -11.74 10.76 -14.53
C ALA A 229 -10.44 11.59 -14.55
N THR A 230 -9.39 11.15 -13.84
CA THR A 230 -8.07 11.79 -13.88
C THR A 230 -7.46 11.74 -15.27
N VAL A 231 -7.52 10.59 -15.96
CA VAL A 231 -7.00 10.48 -17.34
C VAL A 231 -7.84 11.31 -18.32
N GLN A 232 -9.17 11.28 -18.17
CA GLN A 232 -10.06 12.10 -18.99
C GLN A 232 -9.78 13.60 -18.81
N LEU A 233 -9.52 14.05 -17.58
CA LEU A 233 -9.14 15.43 -17.30
C LEU A 233 -7.78 15.78 -17.92
N GLU A 234 -6.79 14.89 -17.82
CA GLU A 234 -5.48 15.08 -18.46
C GLU A 234 -5.62 15.31 -19.97
N ILE A 235 -6.43 14.48 -20.65
CA ILE A 235 -6.73 14.61 -22.08
C ILE A 235 -7.42 15.95 -22.38
N ALA A 236 -8.47 16.30 -21.64
CA ALA A 236 -9.22 17.54 -21.86
C ALA A 236 -8.36 18.78 -21.68
N LEU A 237 -7.48 18.79 -20.67
CA LEU A 237 -6.55 19.90 -20.42
C LEU A 237 -5.44 20.00 -21.49
N ALA A 238 -4.96 18.87 -22.00
CA ALA A 238 -3.97 18.83 -23.08
C ALA A 238 -4.54 19.36 -24.40
N GLU A 239 -5.81 19.08 -24.68
CA GLU A 239 -6.51 19.56 -25.88
C GLU A 239 -7.19 20.94 -25.69
N ASN A 240 -7.03 21.55 -24.51
CA ASN A 240 -7.63 22.83 -24.15
C ASN A 240 -9.17 22.84 -24.23
N LEU A 241 -9.81 21.69 -23.98
CA LEU A 241 -11.26 21.51 -23.89
C LEU A 241 -11.74 21.86 -22.47
N LEU A 242 -11.82 23.15 -22.17
CA LEU A 242 -12.08 23.62 -20.80
C LEU A 242 -13.50 23.30 -20.30
N ASP A 243 -14.49 23.22 -21.19
CA ASP A 243 -15.86 22.85 -20.81
C ASP A 243 -15.96 21.37 -20.42
N ASP A 244 -15.32 20.49 -21.19
CA ASP A 244 -15.21 19.06 -20.86
C ASP A 244 -14.45 18.88 -19.54
N ALA A 245 -13.31 19.57 -19.37
CA ALA A 245 -12.54 19.56 -18.13
C ALA A 245 -13.41 19.98 -16.93
N ARG A 246 -14.25 21.01 -17.09
CA ARG A 246 -15.19 21.47 -16.05
C ARG A 246 -16.22 20.41 -15.68
N ALA A 247 -16.73 19.66 -16.67
CA ALA A 247 -17.68 18.58 -16.45
C ALA A 247 -17.06 17.35 -15.77
N ILE A 248 -15.75 17.12 -15.96
CA ILE A 248 -15.02 15.97 -15.39
C ILE A 248 -14.61 16.21 -13.94
N LEU A 249 -14.23 17.44 -13.57
CA LEU A 249 -13.70 17.78 -12.23
C LEU A 249 -14.53 17.25 -11.03
N PRO A 250 -15.88 17.28 -11.04
CA PRO A 250 -16.70 16.73 -9.95
C PRO A 250 -16.58 15.21 -9.76
N ASN A 251 -16.09 14.48 -10.76
CA ASN A 251 -15.96 13.02 -10.73
C ASN A 251 -14.63 12.54 -10.14
N ILE A 252 -13.74 13.47 -9.76
CA ILE A 252 -12.45 13.16 -9.16
C ILE A 252 -12.56 13.33 -7.65
N ASP A 253 -12.45 12.22 -6.93
CA ASP A 253 -12.48 12.20 -5.47
C ASP A 253 -11.06 12.25 -4.90
N GLU A 254 -10.75 13.36 -4.23
CA GLU A 254 -9.41 13.67 -3.72
C GLU A 254 -8.90 12.68 -2.66
N GLN A 255 -9.79 11.89 -2.04
CA GLN A 255 -9.39 10.85 -1.08
C GLN A 255 -8.57 9.73 -1.73
N PHE A 256 -8.72 9.52 -3.05
CA PHE A 256 -7.98 8.50 -3.80
C PHE A 256 -6.69 9.05 -4.45
N LEU A 257 -6.39 10.33 -4.23
CA LEU A 257 -5.22 10.98 -4.82
C LEU A 257 -4.07 11.09 -3.82
N PHE A 258 -2.85 10.97 -4.32
CA PHE A 258 -1.65 11.34 -3.56
C PHE A 258 -1.50 12.88 -3.50
N PRO A 259 -0.76 13.43 -2.51
CA PRO A 259 -0.53 14.86 -2.38
C PRO A 259 -0.08 15.57 -3.67
N GLY A 260 0.81 14.96 -4.45
CA GLY A 260 1.24 15.49 -5.75
C GLY A 260 0.11 15.59 -6.78
N GLN A 261 -0.78 14.60 -6.82
CA GLN A 261 -1.96 14.61 -7.68
C GLN A 261 -3.00 15.61 -7.20
N GLN A 262 -3.19 15.77 -5.88
CA GLN A 262 -4.07 16.80 -5.32
C GLN A 262 -3.60 18.22 -5.69
N ARG A 263 -2.28 18.48 -5.61
CA ARG A 263 -1.70 19.75 -6.06
C ARG A 263 -1.96 19.99 -7.55
N TRP A 264 -1.71 18.98 -8.39
CA TRP A 264 -2.02 19.06 -9.82
C TRP A 264 -3.51 19.31 -10.09
N LEU A 265 -4.41 18.65 -9.37
CA LEU A 265 -5.85 18.84 -9.52
C LEU A 265 -6.27 20.26 -9.11
N ALA A 266 -5.71 20.79 -8.03
CA ALA A 266 -5.95 22.17 -7.61
C ALA A 266 -5.51 23.17 -8.68
N ASP A 267 -4.38 22.92 -9.36
CA ASP A 267 -3.88 23.75 -10.46
C ASP A 267 -4.80 23.64 -11.69
N ALA A 268 -5.26 22.43 -12.01
CA ALA A 268 -6.23 22.18 -13.07
C ALA A 268 -7.54 22.94 -12.85
N ARG A 269 -8.10 22.93 -11.63
CA ARG A 269 -9.29 23.70 -11.26
C ARG A 269 -9.10 25.20 -11.56
N ARG A 270 -7.99 25.78 -11.12
CA ARG A 270 -7.68 27.21 -11.37
C ARG A 270 -7.54 27.55 -12.86
N ARG A 271 -6.99 26.64 -13.67
CA ARG A 271 -6.89 26.83 -15.13
C ARG A 271 -8.27 26.83 -15.80
N VAL A 272 -9.14 25.91 -15.42
CA VAL A 272 -10.51 25.80 -15.98
C VAL A 272 -11.38 27.00 -15.58
N GLU A 273 -11.19 27.55 -14.38
CA GLU A 273 -11.88 28.74 -13.90
C GLU A 273 -11.38 30.03 -14.56
N SER A 274 -10.07 30.17 -14.78
CA SER A 274 -9.49 31.37 -15.39
C SER A 274 -9.69 31.44 -16.90
N GLY A 275 -9.67 30.29 -17.61
CA GLY A 275 -9.89 30.23 -19.05
C GLY A 275 -11.35 30.40 -19.51
N GLY A 276 -12.32 30.47 -18.59
CA GLY A 276 -13.72 30.77 -18.89
C GLY A 276 -14.11 32.26 -18.78
N LYS A 277 -13.13 33.16 -18.61
CA LYS A 277 -13.36 34.62 -18.41
C LYS A 277 -13.12 35.47 -19.68
N HIS A 278 -13.24 34.90 -20.87
CA HIS A 278 -13.12 35.61 -22.15
C HIS A 278 -14.35 35.36 -23.02
#